data_AF-A0A5N6T943-F1
#
_entry.id   AF-A0A5N6T943-F1
#
_cell.length_a   1.000
_cell.length_b   1.000
_cell.length_c   1.000
_cell.angle_alpha   90.00
_cell.angle_beta   90.00
_cell.angle_gamma   90.00
#
_symmetry.space_group_name_H-M   'P 1'
#
loop_
_entity.id
_entity.type
_entity.pdbx_description
1 polymer ?
#
loop_
_entity_poly.entity_id
_entity_poly.type
_entity_poly.pdbx_seq_one_letter_code
_entity_poly.pdbx_strand_id
1 'polypeptide(L)'
;MKRPPPRGKKGTKKHLPVYPQALTALILSVAPNLESLAFPDISAEFESPSECSLMLQAFLERANATPTEIPYLQNLRDVHCLSNKDPVLSDERFYENYNLAERMKLVGNLPALESISVEAIEDRHYGIDLEPRSTNFKRVYIRNSNYSSGSLAEIIKSCRRLQAFKHSIGGRASVDGSYPMFLESDLLDALLYHTNTLQQLEVDVDEEFTDQRPGSWDKDGEYTMREDPYENDYTEGRPTSLRDFVTLPR
;
A
#
# COMPACT_ATOMS: atom_id res chain seq x y z
N MET A 1 13.08 -4.36 51.70
CA MET A 1 13.80 -4.93 50.54
C MET A 1 12.96 -4.74 49.29
N LYS A 2 13.34 -3.81 48.40
CA LYS A 2 12.67 -3.56 47.11
C LYS A 2 13.34 -4.44 46.04
N ARG A 3 12.56 -5.22 45.29
CA ARG A 3 13.05 -5.99 44.14
C ARG A 3 13.47 -5.02 43.01
N PRO A 4 14.58 -5.26 42.31
CA PRO A 4 14.94 -4.44 41.15
C PRO A 4 14.01 -4.77 39.96
N PRO A 5 13.75 -3.79 39.07
CA PRO A 5 12.94 -4.02 37.88
C PRO A 5 13.68 -4.94 36.88
N PRO A 6 12.96 -5.69 36.03
CA PRO A 6 13.59 -6.55 35.05
C PRO A 6 14.35 -5.73 34.02
N ARG A 7 15.59 -6.15 33.73
CA ARG A 7 16.41 -5.61 32.63
C ARG A 7 15.66 -5.84 31.32
N GLY A 8 15.17 -4.76 30.72
CA GLY A 8 14.72 -4.76 29.34
C GLY A 8 15.83 -5.29 28.44
N LYS A 9 15.58 -6.39 27.75
CA LYS A 9 16.41 -6.80 26.61
C LYS A 9 16.22 -5.75 25.53
N LYS A 10 17.18 -4.83 25.39
CA LYS A 10 17.32 -4.00 24.20
C LYS A 10 17.58 -4.96 23.04
N GLY A 11 16.54 -5.24 22.25
CA GLY A 11 16.72 -5.87 20.95
C GLY A 11 17.58 -4.95 20.10
N THR A 12 18.75 -5.41 19.71
CA THR A 12 19.59 -4.73 18.72
C THR A 12 18.85 -4.81 17.38
N LYS A 13 18.04 -3.79 17.05
CA LYS A 13 17.55 -3.57 15.68
C LYS A 13 18.80 -3.34 14.82
N LYS A 14 19.11 -4.28 13.94
CA LYS A 14 20.29 -4.17 13.07
C LYS A 14 19.92 -3.29 11.88
N HIS A 15 20.65 -2.19 11.77
CA HIS A 15 20.65 -1.28 10.62
C HIS A 15 20.74 -2.06 9.31
N LEU A 16 19.87 -1.75 8.35
CA LEU A 16 20.26 -1.94 6.96
C LEU A 16 21.57 -1.16 6.78
N PRO A 17 22.67 -1.77 6.33
CA PRO A 17 23.90 -1.02 6.15
C PRO A 17 23.63 0.15 5.21
N VAL A 18 24.34 1.25 5.41
CA VAL A 18 24.17 2.47 4.62
C VAL A 18 24.54 2.23 3.13
N TYR A 19 25.38 1.24 2.85
CA TYR A 19 25.97 0.97 1.55
C TYR A 19 25.00 0.42 0.48
N PRO A 20 24.10 -0.54 0.77
CA PRO A 20 23.16 -1.04 -0.22
C PRO A 20 22.18 0.00 -0.75
N GLN A 21 21.69 0.94 0.07
CA GLN A 21 20.78 1.97 -0.44
C GLN A 21 21.45 2.91 -1.45
N ALA A 22 22.64 3.43 -1.10
CA ALA A 22 23.42 4.28 -2.00
C ALA A 22 23.83 3.55 -3.28
N LEU A 23 24.25 2.28 -3.16
CA LEU A 23 24.58 1.43 -4.30
C LEU A 23 23.36 1.20 -5.20
N THR A 24 22.19 0.90 -4.63
CA THR A 24 20.95 0.75 -5.38
C THR A 24 20.63 2.05 -6.13
N ALA A 25 20.67 3.21 -5.47
CA ALA A 25 20.41 4.49 -6.14
C ALA A 25 21.38 4.74 -7.32
N LEU A 26 22.66 4.41 -7.16
CA LEU A 26 23.65 4.49 -8.25
C LEU A 26 23.30 3.55 -9.41
N ILE A 27 22.94 2.29 -9.12
CA ILE A 27 22.53 1.32 -10.14
C ILE A 27 21.29 1.82 -10.89
N LEU A 28 20.27 2.30 -10.18
CA LEU A 28 19.05 2.85 -10.78
C LEU A 28 19.35 4.05 -11.68
N SER A 29 20.30 4.90 -11.29
CA SER A 29 20.67 6.10 -12.06
C SER A 29 21.33 5.79 -13.41
N VAL A 30 21.92 4.60 -13.56
CA VAL A 30 22.61 4.16 -14.79
C VAL A 30 21.86 3.04 -15.53
N ALA A 31 20.64 2.69 -15.09
CA ALA A 31 19.81 1.64 -15.69
C ALA A 31 18.59 2.24 -16.43
N PRO A 32 18.78 2.83 -17.63
CA PRO A 32 17.70 3.52 -18.33
C PRO A 32 16.55 2.59 -18.78
N ASN A 33 16.83 1.30 -18.95
CA ASN A 33 15.86 0.29 -19.39
C ASN A 33 15.31 -0.54 -18.23
N LEU A 34 15.41 -0.06 -16.99
CA LEU A 34 14.86 -0.76 -15.84
C LEU A 34 13.34 -0.75 -15.91
N GLU A 35 12.73 -1.94 -16.02
CA GLU A 35 11.27 -2.11 -16.09
C GLU A 35 10.65 -2.58 -14.77
N SER A 36 11.43 -3.24 -13.91
CA SER A 36 10.93 -3.76 -12.63
C SER A 36 11.91 -3.50 -11.49
N LEU A 37 11.37 -3.18 -10.31
CA LEU A 37 12.13 -2.92 -9.11
C LEU A 37 11.47 -3.59 -7.90
N ALA A 38 12.25 -4.39 -7.19
CA ALA A 38 11.86 -4.90 -5.88
C ALA A 38 12.68 -4.20 -4.79
N PHE A 39 12.03 -3.69 -3.74
CA PHE A 39 12.74 -3.06 -2.64
C PHE A 39 12.07 -3.33 -1.27
N PRO A 40 12.87 -3.54 -0.20
CA PRO A 40 12.36 -3.62 1.16
C PRO A 40 11.87 -2.26 1.63
N ASP A 41 11.19 -2.19 2.76
CA ASP A 41 10.77 -0.88 3.27
C ASP A 41 11.98 -0.01 3.66
N ILE A 42 11.94 1.22 3.15
CA ILE A 42 13.06 2.18 3.14
C ILE A 42 12.88 3.19 4.30
N SER A 43 12.03 2.88 5.28
CA SER A 43 11.60 3.85 6.29
C SER A 43 12.70 4.23 7.28
N ALA A 44 12.65 5.50 7.70
CA ALA A 44 13.58 6.10 8.65
C ALA A 44 13.21 5.77 10.10
N GLU A 45 13.26 4.51 10.54
CA GLU A 45 13.25 4.19 11.99
C GLU A 45 14.63 4.41 12.66
N PHE A 46 15.48 5.26 12.10
CA PHE A 46 16.81 5.52 12.66
C PHE A 46 16.73 6.59 13.75
N GLU A 47 17.30 6.31 14.93
CA GLU A 47 17.47 7.28 16.03
C GLU A 47 18.23 8.55 15.60
N SER A 48 18.95 8.48 14.48
CA SER A 48 19.45 9.64 13.73
C SER A 48 19.47 9.31 12.23
N PRO A 49 18.76 10.04 11.36
CA PRO A 49 18.88 9.86 9.93
C PRO A 49 20.26 10.34 9.49
N SER A 50 21.20 9.41 9.27
CA SER A 50 22.37 9.73 8.47
C SER A 50 21.92 9.99 7.04
N GLU A 51 22.43 11.01 6.37
CA GLU A 51 22.03 11.36 4.99
C GLU A 51 22.10 10.16 4.04
N CYS A 52 23.05 9.26 4.29
CA CYS A 52 23.29 8.09 3.47
C CYS A 52 22.27 6.96 3.65
N SER A 53 21.59 6.87 4.82
CA SER A 53 20.57 5.84 5.10
C SER A 53 19.20 6.14 4.50
N LEU A 54 19.06 7.27 3.80
CA LEU A 54 17.85 7.68 3.08
C LEU A 54 18.14 8.00 1.61
N MET A 55 19.33 7.67 1.10
CA MET A 55 19.70 8.03 -0.28
C MET A 55 18.75 7.42 -1.31
N LEU A 56 18.34 6.16 -1.13
CA LEU A 56 17.40 5.53 -2.06
C LEU A 56 16.03 6.18 -1.97
N GLN A 57 15.56 6.47 -0.76
CA GLN A 57 14.30 7.19 -0.56
C GLN A 57 14.36 8.58 -1.23
N ALA A 58 15.34 9.41 -0.90
CA ALA A 58 15.50 10.75 -1.47
C ALA A 58 15.67 10.72 -3.00
N PHE A 59 16.35 9.70 -3.53
CA PHE A 59 16.49 9.50 -4.97
C PHE A 59 15.13 9.22 -5.63
N LEU A 60 14.32 8.34 -5.05
CA LEU A 60 12.98 8.02 -5.53
C LEU A 60 12.02 9.20 -5.35
N GLU A 61 12.05 9.90 -4.22
CA GLU A 61 11.24 11.11 -3.97
C GLU A 61 11.52 12.18 -5.03
N ARG A 62 12.80 12.44 -5.31
CA ARG A 62 13.20 13.38 -6.37
C ARG A 62 12.69 12.93 -7.74
N ALA A 63 12.82 11.65 -8.04
CA ALA A 63 12.34 11.08 -9.30
C ALA A 63 10.83 11.26 -9.48
N ASN A 64 10.10 11.06 -8.38
CA ASN A 64 8.65 11.10 -8.34
C ASN A 64 8.09 12.53 -8.32
N ALA A 65 8.84 13.50 -7.77
CA ALA A 65 8.45 14.91 -7.75
C ALA A 65 8.57 15.58 -9.13
N THR A 66 9.59 15.22 -9.91
CA THR A 66 9.85 15.80 -11.25
C THR A 66 10.10 14.70 -12.29
N PRO A 67 9.11 13.85 -12.59
CA PRO A 67 9.30 12.64 -13.40
C PRO A 67 9.73 12.93 -14.85
N THR A 68 9.40 14.10 -15.39
CA THR A 68 9.74 14.52 -16.76
C THR A 68 11.15 15.08 -16.91
N GLU A 69 11.82 15.43 -15.81
CA GLU A 69 13.13 16.11 -15.82
C GLU A 69 14.31 15.17 -15.59
N ILE A 70 14.04 13.91 -15.28
CA ILE A 70 15.07 12.92 -14.95
C ILE A 70 15.21 11.85 -16.04
N PRO A 71 16.44 11.41 -16.37
CA PRO A 71 16.65 10.41 -17.42
C PRO A 71 16.50 8.96 -16.94
N TYR A 72 16.40 8.73 -15.64
CA TYR A 72 16.31 7.39 -15.03
C TYR A 72 14.87 7.04 -14.63
N LEU A 73 14.59 5.76 -14.38
CA LEU A 73 13.27 5.23 -13.99
C LEU A 73 12.11 5.51 -14.96
N GLN A 74 12.40 6.05 -16.15
CA GLN A 74 11.40 6.39 -17.17
C GLN A 74 10.66 5.18 -17.72
N ASN A 75 11.28 4.00 -17.63
CA ASN A 75 10.73 2.73 -18.10
C ASN A 75 10.24 1.83 -16.96
N LEU A 76 10.28 2.29 -15.70
CA LEU A 76 9.87 1.46 -14.57
C LEU A 76 8.36 1.24 -14.61
N ARG A 77 7.94 -0.02 -14.76
CA ARG A 77 6.54 -0.45 -14.87
C ARG A 77 6.06 -1.17 -13.64
N ASP A 78 6.89 -2.03 -13.04
CA ASP A 78 6.45 -2.94 -12.00
C ASP A 78 7.26 -2.76 -10.71
N VAL A 79 6.56 -2.49 -9.61
CA VAL A 79 7.15 -2.35 -8.28
C VAL A 79 6.70 -3.51 -7.39
N HIS A 80 7.68 -4.17 -6.76
CA HIS A 80 7.43 -5.20 -5.77
C HIS A 80 7.95 -4.77 -4.40
N CYS A 81 7.03 -4.54 -3.48
CA CYS A 81 7.32 -4.18 -2.10
C CYS A 81 7.67 -5.44 -1.30
N LEU A 82 8.91 -5.52 -0.82
CA LEU A 82 9.39 -6.62 0.00
C LEU A 82 9.16 -6.33 1.48
N SER A 83 8.86 -7.36 2.27
CA SER A 83 8.75 -7.21 3.72
C SER A 83 10.07 -6.80 4.38
N ASN A 84 9.93 -6.26 5.58
CA ASN A 84 10.99 -5.63 6.36
C ASN A 84 11.80 -6.57 7.25
N LYS A 85 11.31 -7.78 7.51
CA LYS A 85 12.01 -8.67 8.43
C LYS A 85 13.19 -9.34 7.73
N ASP A 86 14.34 -9.30 8.39
CA ASP A 86 15.44 -10.24 8.13
C ASP A 86 14.84 -11.65 8.03
N PRO A 87 15.09 -12.43 6.97
CA PRO A 87 14.55 -13.78 6.82
C PRO A 87 14.79 -14.67 8.05
N VAL A 88 15.83 -14.39 8.84
CA VAL A 88 16.18 -15.13 10.06
C VAL A 88 15.32 -14.73 11.27
N LEU A 89 14.76 -13.51 11.27
CA LEU A 89 13.92 -12.97 12.34
C LEU A 89 12.44 -12.84 11.93
N SER A 90 12.14 -13.09 10.65
CA SER A 90 10.76 -13.12 10.17
C SER A 90 10.06 -14.34 10.74
N ASP A 91 9.13 -14.08 11.66
CA ASP A 91 8.18 -15.10 12.08
C ASP A 91 7.09 -15.18 11.02
N GLU A 92 7.21 -16.19 10.15
CA GLU A 92 6.31 -16.43 9.01
C GLU A 92 4.85 -16.64 9.42
N ARG A 93 4.59 -16.88 10.71
CA ARG A 93 3.23 -17.02 11.25
C ARG A 93 2.48 -15.69 11.33
N PHE A 94 3.20 -14.56 11.33
CA PHE A 94 2.60 -13.24 11.52
C PHE A 94 2.74 -12.35 10.28
N TYR A 95 1.77 -11.47 10.10
CA TYR A 95 1.89 -10.37 9.15
C TYR A 95 3.04 -9.42 9.55
N GLU A 96 3.44 -8.60 8.59
CA GLU A 96 4.41 -7.53 8.79
C GLU A 96 3.73 -6.17 8.76
N ASN A 97 3.94 -5.36 9.79
CA ASN A 97 3.51 -3.97 9.74
C ASN A 97 4.26 -3.26 8.62
N TYR A 98 3.52 -2.76 7.63
CA TYR A 98 4.08 -2.19 6.41
C TYR A 98 3.25 -1.00 5.94
N ASN A 99 3.89 0.15 5.75
CA ASN A 99 3.22 1.35 5.27
C ASN A 99 3.19 1.38 3.73
N LEU A 100 2.26 0.63 3.13
CA LEU A 100 2.10 0.61 1.67
C LEU A 100 1.80 1.99 1.09
N ALA A 101 1.05 2.83 1.82
CA ALA A 101 0.68 4.17 1.39
C ALA A 101 1.90 5.06 1.16
N GLU A 102 2.87 5.05 2.07
CA GLU A 102 4.14 5.77 1.92
C GLU A 102 4.90 5.29 0.67
N ARG A 103 4.88 3.99 0.40
CA ARG A 103 5.56 3.38 -0.75
C ARG A 103 4.86 3.75 -2.06
N MET A 104 3.53 3.81 -2.07
CA MET A 104 2.76 4.33 -3.21
C MET A 104 3.05 5.82 -3.45
N LYS A 105 3.14 6.65 -2.40
CA LYS A 105 3.54 8.06 -2.54
C LYS A 105 4.94 8.21 -3.10
N LEU A 106 5.86 7.33 -2.72
CA LEU A 106 7.27 7.40 -3.09
C LEU A 106 7.52 7.24 -4.59
N VAL A 107 6.74 6.40 -5.28
CA VAL A 107 6.98 6.07 -6.69
C VAL A 107 5.77 6.30 -7.60
N GLY A 108 4.60 6.62 -7.04
CA GLY A 108 3.32 6.59 -7.75
C GLY A 108 3.17 7.55 -8.93
N ASN A 109 3.98 8.61 -9.03
CA ASN A 109 3.95 9.57 -10.14
C ASN A 109 4.92 9.23 -11.29
N LEU A 110 5.70 8.16 -11.18
CA LEU A 110 6.60 7.75 -12.26
C LEU A 110 5.83 7.47 -13.56
N PRO A 111 6.39 7.83 -14.73
CA PRO A 111 5.60 8.01 -15.95
C PRO A 111 5.15 6.69 -16.60
N ALA A 112 5.99 5.66 -16.57
CA ALA A 112 5.67 4.34 -17.13
C ALA A 112 5.10 3.36 -16.10
N LEU A 113 4.88 3.80 -14.87
CA LEU A 113 4.50 2.91 -13.78
C LEU A 113 3.11 2.31 -14.02
N GLU A 114 3.01 1.00 -13.84
CA GLU A 114 1.78 0.27 -14.11
C GLU A 114 1.33 -0.56 -12.93
N SER A 115 2.24 -1.21 -12.21
CA SER A 115 1.88 -2.16 -11.18
C SER A 115 2.63 -1.96 -9.87
N ILE A 116 1.92 -2.25 -8.78
CA ILE A 116 2.49 -2.44 -7.45
C ILE A 116 1.99 -3.75 -6.87
N SER A 117 2.90 -4.49 -6.23
CA SER A 117 2.58 -5.74 -5.55
C SER A 117 3.25 -5.82 -4.19
N VAL A 118 2.53 -6.40 -3.24
CA VAL A 118 3.00 -6.64 -1.87
C VAL A 118 2.32 -7.88 -1.29
N GLU A 119 2.99 -8.54 -0.35
CA GLU A 119 2.48 -9.76 0.28
C GLU A 119 2.77 -9.78 1.79
N ALA A 120 1.92 -10.47 2.57
CA ALA A 120 2.16 -10.79 3.97
C ALA A 120 2.24 -9.56 4.89
N ILE A 121 1.48 -8.51 4.58
CA ILE A 121 1.50 -7.25 5.30
C ILE A 121 0.23 -6.98 6.11
N GLU A 122 0.35 -6.14 7.12
CA GLU A 122 -0.75 -5.55 7.88
C GLU A 122 -0.51 -4.06 8.02
N ASP A 123 -1.59 -3.27 8.08
CA ASP A 123 -1.49 -1.87 8.44
C ASP A 123 -2.00 -1.69 9.87
N ARG A 124 -1.10 -1.30 10.78
CA ARG A 124 -1.48 -0.91 12.14
C ARG A 124 -1.46 0.60 12.35
N HIS A 125 -1.27 1.38 11.29
CA HIS A 125 -1.36 2.84 11.38
C HIS A 125 -2.84 3.26 11.40
N TYR A 126 -3.11 4.35 12.09
CA TYR A 126 -4.45 4.95 12.17
C TYR A 126 -4.77 5.65 10.84
N GLY A 127 -5.21 4.86 9.86
CA GLY A 127 -5.68 5.34 8.56
C GLY A 127 -4.58 5.50 7.52
N ILE A 128 -4.97 5.28 6.26
CA ILE A 128 -4.14 5.54 5.09
C ILE A 128 -4.44 6.95 4.60
N ASP A 129 -3.40 7.76 4.52
CA ASP A 129 -3.46 9.07 3.89
C ASP A 129 -2.95 8.95 2.46
N LEU A 130 -3.85 8.83 1.48
CA LEU A 130 -3.54 8.88 0.05
C LEU A 130 -4.50 9.84 -0.63
N GLU A 131 -3.95 10.79 -1.39
CA GLU A 131 -4.79 11.69 -2.16
C GLU A 131 -5.47 10.94 -3.32
N PRO A 132 -6.77 11.14 -3.57
CA PRO A 132 -7.46 10.54 -4.70
C PRO A 132 -6.79 10.86 -6.03
N ARG A 133 -6.70 9.88 -6.93
CA ARG A 133 -6.07 10.00 -8.26
C ARG A 133 -4.64 10.56 -8.24
N SER A 134 -3.91 10.38 -7.15
CA SER A 134 -2.52 10.83 -7.01
C SER A 134 -1.48 9.92 -7.64
N THR A 135 -1.81 8.67 -7.97
CA THR A 135 -0.85 7.67 -8.45
C THR A 135 -1.19 7.10 -9.84
N ASN A 136 -0.19 6.72 -10.60
CA ASN A 136 -0.29 6.18 -11.96
C ASN A 136 -0.54 4.66 -12.01
N PHE A 137 -0.62 3.98 -10.86
CA PHE A 137 -0.83 2.54 -10.82
C PHE A 137 -2.13 2.14 -11.53
N LYS A 138 -2.01 1.18 -12.45
CA LYS A 138 -3.12 0.53 -13.14
C LYS A 138 -3.46 -0.82 -12.52
N ARG A 139 -2.49 -1.45 -11.86
CA ARG A 139 -2.59 -2.80 -11.31
C ARG A 139 -2.09 -2.80 -9.87
N VAL A 140 -2.94 -3.18 -8.93
CA VAL A 140 -2.60 -3.24 -7.50
C VAL A 140 -2.87 -4.65 -7.00
N TYR A 141 -1.83 -5.27 -6.43
CA TYR A 141 -1.88 -6.64 -5.93
C TYR A 141 -1.44 -6.67 -4.46
N ILE A 142 -2.38 -6.95 -3.57
CA ILE A 142 -2.15 -7.02 -2.12
C ILE A 142 -2.52 -8.43 -1.67
N ARG A 143 -1.52 -9.29 -1.50
CA ARG A 143 -1.74 -10.71 -1.19
C ARG A 143 -1.55 -10.97 0.29
N ASN A 144 -2.36 -11.85 0.84
CA ASN A 144 -2.24 -12.35 2.21
C ASN A 144 -2.02 -11.16 3.17
N SER A 145 -2.98 -10.25 3.25
CA SER A 145 -2.84 -9.05 4.08
C SER A 145 -3.99 -8.86 5.07
N ASN A 146 -3.68 -8.17 6.17
CA ASN A 146 -4.66 -7.78 7.20
C ASN A 146 -5.06 -6.30 7.04
N TYR A 147 -5.57 -5.94 5.86
CA TYR A 147 -6.01 -4.56 5.56
C TYR A 147 -7.52 -4.44 5.69
N SER A 148 -7.99 -3.37 6.33
CA SER A 148 -9.43 -3.07 6.39
C SER A 148 -9.98 -2.59 5.04
N SER A 149 -11.30 -2.74 4.84
CA SER A 149 -11.98 -2.23 3.64
C SER A 149 -11.72 -0.74 3.40
N GLY A 150 -11.74 0.08 4.45
CA GLY A 150 -11.44 1.52 4.35
C GLY A 150 -10.00 1.80 3.89
N SER A 151 -9.03 1.01 4.34
CA SER A 151 -7.64 1.13 3.89
C SER A 151 -7.49 0.76 2.41
N LEU A 152 -8.13 -0.33 2.00
CA LEU A 152 -8.17 -0.75 0.59
C LEU A 152 -8.90 0.29 -0.29
N ALA A 153 -9.97 0.90 0.22
CA ALA A 153 -10.72 1.94 -0.45
C ALA A 153 -9.85 3.16 -0.78
N GLU A 154 -9.05 3.65 0.17
CA GLU A 154 -8.13 4.77 -0.07
C GLU A 154 -7.03 4.42 -1.08
N ILE A 155 -6.51 3.18 -1.05
CA ILE A 155 -5.58 2.69 -2.07
C ILE A 155 -6.21 2.69 -3.46
N ILE A 156 -7.43 2.15 -3.60
CA ILE A 156 -8.18 2.11 -4.87
C ILE A 156 -8.41 3.53 -5.40
N LYS A 157 -8.91 4.44 -4.56
CA LYS A 157 -9.16 5.84 -4.95
C LYS A 157 -7.89 6.60 -5.32
N SER A 158 -6.75 6.27 -4.72
CA SER A 158 -5.47 6.93 -5.02
C SER A 158 -5.00 6.71 -6.46
N CYS A 159 -5.45 5.64 -7.12
CA CYS A 159 -5.07 5.32 -8.49
C CYS A 159 -5.79 6.26 -9.46
N ARG A 160 -5.11 6.72 -10.52
CA ARG A 160 -5.72 7.57 -11.56
C ARG A 160 -6.67 6.79 -12.46
N ARG A 161 -6.28 5.58 -12.86
CA ARG A 161 -6.99 4.71 -13.81
C ARG A 161 -6.75 3.25 -13.47
N LEU A 162 -7.40 2.77 -12.41
CA LEU A 162 -7.24 1.40 -11.96
C LEU A 162 -7.89 0.44 -12.97
N GLN A 163 -7.15 -0.59 -13.37
CA GLN A 163 -7.57 -1.63 -14.31
C GLN A 163 -7.64 -3.01 -13.66
N ALA A 164 -6.74 -3.32 -12.73
CA ALA A 164 -6.79 -4.57 -11.99
C ALA A 164 -6.56 -4.34 -10.49
N PHE A 165 -7.46 -4.84 -9.67
CA PHE A 165 -7.30 -4.89 -8.22
C PHE A 165 -7.43 -6.32 -7.74
N LYS A 166 -6.42 -6.79 -7.00
CA LYS A 166 -6.48 -8.08 -6.32
C LYS A 166 -6.11 -7.94 -4.85
N HIS A 167 -6.99 -8.42 -4.00
CA HIS A 167 -6.77 -8.52 -2.56
C HIS A 167 -7.06 -9.94 -2.08
N SER A 168 -6.19 -10.48 -1.23
CA SER A 168 -6.49 -11.68 -0.45
C SER A 168 -6.09 -11.48 1.00
N ILE A 169 -6.89 -12.05 1.90
CA ILE A 169 -6.59 -12.20 3.33
C ILE A 169 -6.13 -13.63 3.62
N GLY A 170 -5.46 -13.82 4.76
CA GLY A 170 -5.21 -15.14 5.31
C GLY A 170 -3.76 -15.61 5.18
N GLY A 171 -3.53 -16.85 5.59
CA GLY A 171 -2.22 -17.48 5.63
C GLY A 171 -1.32 -17.07 6.81
N ARG A 172 -1.66 -15.98 7.51
CA ARG A 172 -0.92 -15.45 8.67
C ARG A 172 -1.86 -14.85 9.72
N ALA A 173 -1.38 -14.69 10.94
CA ALA A 173 -2.08 -14.04 12.04
C ALA A 173 -1.61 -12.59 12.22
N SER A 174 -2.51 -11.70 12.67
CA SER A 174 -2.08 -10.43 13.23
C SER A 174 -1.31 -10.66 14.53
N VAL A 175 -0.28 -9.85 14.81
CA VAL A 175 0.50 -9.97 16.06
C VAL A 175 -0.33 -9.68 17.30
N ASP A 176 -1.33 -8.80 17.19
CA ASP A 176 -2.27 -8.49 18.28
C ASP A 176 -3.52 -9.37 18.26
N GLY A 177 -3.63 -10.30 17.31
CA GLY A 177 -4.80 -11.14 17.11
C GLY A 177 -6.03 -10.41 16.56
N SER A 178 -5.87 -9.18 16.05
CA SER A 178 -6.93 -8.46 15.36
C SER A 178 -7.24 -9.06 13.99
N TYR A 179 -8.45 -8.74 13.51
CA TYR A 179 -8.94 -9.06 12.18
C TYR A 179 -9.36 -7.77 11.48
N PRO A 180 -9.29 -7.70 10.14
CA PRO A 180 -9.60 -6.49 9.44
C PRO A 180 -11.11 -6.33 9.34
N MET A 181 -11.61 -5.14 9.66
CA MET A 181 -13.02 -4.84 9.44
C MET A 181 -13.29 -4.70 7.94
N PHE A 182 -14.35 -5.37 7.48
CA PHE A 182 -14.76 -5.33 6.08
C PHE A 182 -16.21 -4.86 5.91
N LEU A 183 -16.35 -3.66 5.37
CA LEU A 183 -17.62 -3.04 4.99
C LEU A 183 -17.71 -3.00 3.46
N GLU A 184 -18.80 -3.55 2.90
CA GLU A 184 -19.01 -3.56 1.44
C GLU A 184 -19.07 -2.13 0.87
N SER A 185 -19.65 -1.20 1.63
CA SER A 185 -19.81 0.21 1.23
C SER A 185 -18.48 0.90 0.92
N ASP A 186 -17.44 0.65 1.72
CA ASP A 186 -16.14 1.32 1.53
C ASP A 186 -15.54 0.96 0.18
N LEU A 187 -15.61 -0.33 -0.17
CA LEU A 187 -15.10 -0.82 -1.44
C LEU A 187 -15.97 -0.39 -2.61
N LEU A 188 -17.30 -0.44 -2.45
CA LEU A 188 -18.21 0.02 -3.49
C LEU A 188 -17.92 1.47 -3.87
N ASP A 189 -17.87 2.34 -2.87
CA ASP A 189 -17.58 3.76 -3.07
C ASP A 189 -16.23 4.00 -3.75
N ALA A 190 -15.21 3.22 -3.39
CA ALA A 190 -13.91 3.32 -4.02
C ALA A 190 -13.88 2.81 -5.47
N LEU A 191 -14.57 1.70 -5.74
CA LEU A 191 -14.61 1.10 -7.08
C LEU A 191 -15.43 1.95 -8.07
N LEU A 192 -16.39 2.73 -7.58
CA LEU A 192 -17.11 3.69 -8.41
C LEU A 192 -16.17 4.66 -9.14
N TYR A 193 -15.05 5.07 -8.53
CA TYR A 193 -14.03 5.92 -9.20
C TYR A 193 -13.47 5.34 -10.50
N HIS A 194 -13.60 4.03 -10.69
CA HIS A 194 -12.98 3.25 -11.75
C HIS A 194 -13.99 2.38 -12.53
N THR A 195 -15.29 2.68 -12.47
CA THR A 195 -16.33 1.95 -13.21
C THR A 195 -15.99 1.74 -14.68
N ASN A 196 -15.42 2.77 -15.34
CA ASN A 196 -15.08 2.75 -16.76
C ASN A 196 -13.67 2.21 -17.06
N THR A 197 -12.84 1.97 -16.05
CA THR A 197 -11.43 1.56 -16.25
C THR A 197 -11.11 0.18 -15.68
N LEU A 198 -11.87 -0.28 -14.68
CA LEU A 198 -11.64 -1.53 -13.99
C LEU A 198 -12.02 -2.72 -14.86
N GLN A 199 -11.06 -3.62 -15.07
CA GLN A 199 -11.20 -4.81 -15.91
C GLN A 199 -11.12 -6.12 -15.11
N GLN A 200 -10.42 -6.09 -13.97
CA GLN A 200 -10.26 -7.24 -13.10
C GLN A 200 -10.41 -6.83 -11.64
N LEU A 201 -11.35 -7.48 -10.95
CA LEU A 201 -11.55 -7.35 -9.51
C LEU A 201 -11.51 -8.74 -8.89
N GLU A 202 -10.64 -8.92 -7.91
CA GLU A 202 -10.52 -10.13 -7.09
C GLU A 202 -10.39 -9.68 -5.64
N VAL A 203 -11.37 -10.02 -4.82
CA VAL A 203 -11.41 -9.66 -3.40
C VAL A 203 -11.75 -10.92 -2.64
N ASP A 204 -10.76 -11.50 -2.00
CA ASP A 204 -10.88 -12.66 -1.14
C ASP A 204 -10.86 -12.20 0.32
N VAL A 205 -11.95 -12.48 1.03
CA VAL A 205 -12.21 -12.06 2.42
C VAL A 205 -12.69 -13.25 3.25
N ASP A 206 -12.17 -13.38 4.46
CA ASP A 206 -12.42 -14.52 5.36
C ASP A 206 -13.78 -14.41 6.08
N GLU A 207 -14.38 -13.22 6.19
CA GLU A 207 -15.68 -13.00 6.82
C GLU A 207 -16.75 -12.58 5.78
N GLU A 208 -18.01 -12.99 6.02
CA GLU A 208 -19.17 -12.42 5.31
C GLU A 208 -19.20 -10.90 5.52
N PHE A 209 -19.39 -10.15 4.43
CA PHE A 209 -19.53 -8.70 4.46
C PHE A 209 -20.48 -8.26 5.57
N THR A 210 -20.02 -7.32 6.39
CA THR A 210 -20.86 -6.76 7.45
C THR A 210 -21.60 -5.54 6.93
N ASP A 211 -22.94 -5.57 6.92
CA ASP A 211 -23.78 -4.43 6.53
C ASP A 211 -23.87 -3.34 7.62
N GLN A 212 -23.36 -3.62 8.82
CA GLN A 212 -23.53 -2.76 9.99
C GLN A 212 -22.19 -2.46 10.65
N ARG A 213 -21.86 -1.17 10.73
CA ARG A 213 -20.77 -0.66 11.57
C ARG A 213 -21.15 -0.88 13.04
N PRO A 214 -20.39 -1.63 13.85
CA PRO A 214 -20.74 -1.84 15.25
C PRO A 214 -20.60 -0.52 16.02
N GLY A 215 -21.68 -0.07 16.69
CA GLY A 215 -21.74 1.23 17.38
C GLY A 215 -20.74 1.45 18.53
N SER A 216 -19.93 0.45 18.88
CA SER A 216 -18.81 0.62 19.82
C SER A 216 -17.62 1.37 19.22
N TRP A 217 -17.59 1.62 17.91
CA TRP A 217 -16.45 2.19 17.18
C TRP A 217 -16.74 3.53 16.50
N ASP A 218 -17.86 4.18 16.83
CA ASP A 218 -18.25 5.52 16.35
C ASP A 218 -17.31 6.66 16.82
N LYS A 219 -16.21 6.35 17.51
CA LYS A 219 -15.38 7.37 18.17
C LYS A 219 -14.06 7.68 17.50
N ASP A 220 -13.49 6.81 16.67
CA ASP A 220 -12.13 7.03 16.17
C ASP A 220 -11.99 6.53 14.71
N GLY A 221 -12.18 7.42 13.74
CA GLY A 221 -11.97 7.14 12.32
C GLY A 221 -13.24 7.23 11.47
N GLU A 222 -13.84 8.41 11.40
CA GLU A 222 -14.92 8.67 10.44
C GLU A 222 -14.31 8.60 9.03
N TYR A 223 -14.65 7.55 8.25
CA TYR A 223 -14.41 7.54 6.82
C TYR A 223 -15.23 8.68 6.24
N THR A 224 -14.57 9.80 5.95
CA THR A 224 -15.22 10.97 5.38
C THR A 224 -15.25 10.79 3.86
N MET A 225 -16.46 10.75 3.30
CA MET A 225 -16.67 10.75 1.86
C MET A 225 -16.12 12.07 1.30
N ARG A 226 -14.90 12.05 0.77
CA ARG A 226 -14.37 13.19 0.00
C ARG A 226 -15.18 13.26 -1.31
N GLU A 227 -15.69 14.44 -1.64
CA GLU A 227 -16.46 14.69 -2.86
C GLU A 227 -15.64 14.23 -4.08
N ASP A 228 -16.22 13.38 -4.93
CA ASP A 228 -15.60 13.00 -6.20
C ASP A 228 -15.78 14.14 -7.19
N PRO A 229 -14.70 14.86 -7.58
CA PRO A 229 -14.82 16.02 -8.46
C PRO A 229 -15.31 15.69 -9.88
N TYR A 230 -15.47 14.41 -10.23
CA TYR A 230 -15.93 13.95 -11.53
C TYR A 230 -17.17 13.05 -11.48
N GLU A 231 -18.01 13.20 -10.44
CA GLU A 231 -19.29 12.48 -10.32
C GLU A 231 -20.21 12.60 -11.57
N ASN A 232 -19.98 13.60 -12.41
CA ASN A 232 -20.73 13.80 -13.65
C ASN A 232 -20.32 12.87 -14.81
N ASP A 233 -19.22 12.10 -14.69
CA ASP A 233 -18.75 11.18 -15.73
C ASP A 233 -19.41 9.78 -15.67
N TYR A 234 -20.33 9.54 -14.72
CA TYR A 234 -21.10 8.30 -14.63
C TYR A 234 -22.18 8.24 -15.72
N THR A 235 -21.90 7.56 -16.83
CA THR A 235 -22.82 7.49 -17.98
C THR A 235 -23.83 6.33 -17.93
N GLU A 236 -23.68 5.37 -17.00
CA GLU A 236 -24.56 4.19 -16.87
C GLU A 236 -24.99 3.93 -15.42
N GLY A 237 -26.09 3.19 -15.24
CA GLY A 237 -26.72 2.94 -13.94
C GLY A 237 -25.71 2.54 -12.85
N ARG A 238 -25.70 3.29 -11.75
CA ARG A 238 -24.72 3.17 -10.67
C ARG A 238 -24.74 1.74 -10.09
N PRO A 239 -23.60 1.02 -10.09
CA PRO A 239 -23.47 -0.23 -9.36
C PRO A 239 -23.90 -0.07 -7.90
N THR A 240 -24.69 -1.02 -7.40
CA THR A 240 -25.24 -1.02 -6.02
C THR A 240 -24.66 -2.14 -5.16
N SER A 241 -24.02 -3.14 -5.75
CA SER A 241 -23.31 -4.22 -5.05
C SER A 241 -22.02 -4.62 -5.77
N LEU A 242 -21.08 -5.24 -5.06
CA LEU A 242 -19.80 -5.68 -5.64
C LEU A 242 -20.01 -6.70 -6.76
N ARG A 243 -21.13 -7.42 -6.72
CA ARG A 243 -21.53 -8.38 -7.75
C ARG A 243 -21.78 -7.72 -9.11
N ASP A 244 -22.20 -6.46 -9.12
CA ASP A 244 -22.49 -5.71 -10.35
C ASP A 244 -21.20 -5.52 -11.16
N PHE A 245 -20.05 -5.36 -10.50
CA PHE A 245 -18.73 -5.25 -11.13
C PHE A 245 -18.25 -6.55 -11.79
N VAL A 246 -18.82 -7.70 -11.45
CA VAL A 246 -18.55 -8.97 -12.13
C VAL A 246 -19.30 -9.05 -13.47
N THR A 247 -20.41 -8.31 -13.59
CA THR A 247 -21.34 -8.38 -14.73
C THR A 247 -21.24 -7.22 -15.72
N LEU A 248 -20.42 -6.20 -15.47
CA LEU A 248 -20.25 -5.06 -16.37
C LEU A 248 -19.72 -5.54 -17.75
N PRO A 249 -20.28 -5.05 -18.86
CA PRO A 249 -19.79 -5.36 -20.20
C PRO A 249 -18.34 -4.87 -20.33
N ARG A 250 -17.46 -5.78 -20.77
CA ARG A 250 -16.03 -5.54 -20.96
C ARG A 250 -15.72 -4.93 -22.32
#